data_AF-A0A1C5XXN9-F1
#
_entry.id   AF-A0A1C5XXN9-F1
#
_cell.length_a   1.000
_cell.length_b   1.000
_cell.length_c   1.000
_cell.angle_alpha   90.00
_cell.angle_beta   90.00
_cell.angle_gamma   90.00
#
_symmetry.space_group_name_H-M   'P 1'
#
loop_
_entity.id
_entity.type
_entity.pdbx_description
1 polymer ?
#
loop_
_entity_poly.entity_id
_entity_poly.type
_entity_poly.pdbx_seq_one_letter_code
_entity_poly.pdbx_strand_id
1 'polypeptide(L)'
;MRKNEKLLLLQALKGEAAAWRKLALQISAEEEEGIDQELCRVLLNQAMELGDEESFFLYYRMFPEENIQFDDESYKEMTMEYLETDDPQVKEGLKRYLTFFREKRQMNN
;
A
#
# COMPACT_ATOMS: atom_id res chain seq x y z
N MET A 1 16.95 -15.02 -10.23
CA MET A 1 15.88 -15.17 -9.23
C MET A 1 16.33 -16.13 -8.13
N ARG A 2 16.50 -15.62 -6.90
CA ARG A 2 16.91 -16.38 -5.72
C ARG A 2 15.81 -17.38 -5.31
N LYS A 3 16.17 -18.42 -4.55
CA LYS A 3 15.22 -19.48 -4.12
C LYS A 3 14.01 -18.91 -3.36
N ASN A 4 14.21 -17.87 -2.56
CA ASN A 4 13.15 -17.23 -1.78
C ASN A 4 12.18 -16.40 -2.64
N GLU A 5 12.69 -15.66 -3.62
CA GLU A 5 11.85 -14.93 -4.59
C GLU A 5 10.96 -15.88 -5.38
N LYS A 6 11.52 -17.01 -5.82
CA LYS A 6 10.74 -18.03 -6.53
C LYS A 6 9.60 -18.58 -5.68
N LEU A 7 9.83 -18.78 -4.39
CA LEU A 7 8.80 -19.22 -3.46
C LEU A 7 7.70 -18.16 -3.29
N LEU A 8 8.10 -16.91 -3.06
CA LEU A 8 7.16 -15.79 -2.93
C LEU A 8 6.34 -15.61 -4.21
N LEU A 9 6.97 -15.72 -5.39
CA LEU A 9 6.27 -15.64 -6.66
C LEU A 9 5.23 -16.75 -6.81
N LEU A 10 5.56 -17.99 -6.43
CA LEU A 10 4.60 -19.09 -6.44
C LEU A 10 3.43 -18.88 -5.48
N GLN A 11 3.68 -18.25 -4.32
CA GLN A 11 2.62 -17.89 -3.37
C GLN A 11 1.72 -16.78 -3.93
N ALA A 12 2.33 -15.76 -4.52
CA ALA A 12 1.63 -14.63 -5.10
C ALA A 12 0.73 -15.07 -6.26
N LEU A 13 1.24 -15.94 -7.14
CA LEU A 13 0.46 -16.56 -8.23
C LEU A 13 -0.68 -17.47 -7.74
N LYS A 14 -0.68 -17.89 -6.47
CA LYS A 14 -1.79 -18.61 -5.83
C LYS A 14 -2.80 -17.69 -5.14
N GLY A 15 -2.61 -16.37 -5.23
CA GLY A 15 -3.50 -15.37 -4.65
C GLY A 15 -3.08 -14.86 -3.27
N GLU A 16 -1.87 -15.18 -2.78
CA GLU A 16 -1.39 -14.59 -1.52
C GLU A 16 -0.94 -13.14 -1.74
N ALA A 17 -1.84 -12.19 -1.44
CA ALA A 17 -1.60 -10.75 -1.65
C ALA A 17 -0.32 -10.25 -0.96
N ALA A 18 -0.06 -10.68 0.28
CA ALA A 18 1.15 -10.31 1.03
C ALA A 18 2.45 -10.83 0.38
N ALA A 19 2.41 -11.84 -0.49
CA ALA A 19 3.58 -12.34 -1.18
C ALA A 19 4.06 -11.38 -2.27
N TRP A 20 3.12 -10.72 -2.97
CA TRP A 20 3.42 -9.61 -3.88
C TRP A 20 4.13 -8.45 -3.15
N ARG A 21 3.60 -8.03 -1.99
CA ARG A 21 4.23 -7.00 -1.13
C ARG A 21 5.66 -7.34 -0.75
N LYS A 22 5.89 -8.60 -0.32
CA LYS A 22 7.21 -9.08 0.10
C LYS A 22 8.21 -9.08 -1.06
N LEU A 23 7.77 -9.42 -2.27
CA LEU A 23 8.63 -9.32 -3.47
C LEU A 23 9.04 -7.88 -3.74
N ALA A 24 8.08 -6.94 -3.70
CA ALA A 24 8.38 -5.52 -3.88
C ALA A 24 9.41 -5.01 -2.88
N LEU A 25 9.25 -5.37 -1.59
CA LEU A 25 10.21 -5.02 -0.55
C LEU A 25 11.61 -5.60 -0.80
N GLN A 26 11.70 -6.85 -1.24
CA GLN A 26 12.99 -7.48 -1.55
C GLN A 26 13.71 -6.77 -2.68
N ILE A 27 13.00 -6.45 -3.77
CA ILE A 27 13.56 -5.74 -4.92
C ILE A 27 13.96 -4.32 -4.53
N SER A 28 13.15 -3.64 -3.73
CA SER A 28 13.47 -2.29 -3.25
C SER A 28 14.67 -2.20 -2.32
N ALA A 29 15.09 -3.33 -1.73
CA ALA A 29 16.21 -3.41 -0.80
C ALA A 29 17.53 -3.86 -1.47
N GLU A 30 17.52 -4.14 -2.78
CA GLU A 30 18.74 -4.51 -3.49
C GLU A 30 19.64 -3.28 -3.68
N GLU A 31 20.90 -3.42 -3.25
CA GLU A 31 21.91 -2.35 -3.31
C GLU A 31 22.65 -2.29 -4.67
N GLU A 32 22.50 -3.31 -5.53
CA GLU A 32 23.14 -3.36 -6.85
C GLU A 32 22.27 -2.66 -7.91
N GLU A 33 22.88 -1.73 -8.64
CA GLU A 33 22.37 -0.93 -9.78
C GLU A 33 20.84 -0.82 -9.92
N GLY A 34 20.30 0.23 -9.30
CA GLY A 34 18.99 0.80 -9.64
C GLY A 34 17.82 -0.08 -9.22
N ILE A 35 17.17 0.29 -8.11
CA ILE A 35 15.87 -0.28 -7.74
C ILE A 35 14.94 -0.22 -8.96
N ASP A 36 14.46 -1.39 -9.38
CA ASP A 36 13.45 -1.48 -10.44
C ASP A 36 12.10 -0.97 -9.89
N GLN A 37 11.94 0.35 -9.95
CA GLN A 37 10.77 1.05 -9.43
C GLN A 37 9.50 0.64 -10.14
N GLU A 38 9.58 0.36 -11.45
CA GLU A 38 8.42 -0.07 -12.23
C GLU A 38 7.97 -1.46 -11.81
N LEU A 39 8.91 -2.38 -11.61
CA LEU A 39 8.60 -3.69 -11.05
C LEU A 39 8.01 -3.58 -9.64
N CYS A 40 8.56 -2.71 -8.78
CA CYS A 40 7.98 -2.45 -7.46
C CYS A 40 6.53 -1.95 -7.55
N ARG A 41 6.23 -1.02 -8.47
CA ARG A 41 4.85 -0.54 -8.70
C ARG A 41 3.93 -1.69 -9.09
N VAL A 42 4.31 -2.48 -10.08
CA VAL A 42 3.50 -3.61 -10.56
C VAL A 42 3.19 -4.58 -9.43
N LEU A 43 4.19 -4.95 -8.63
CA LEU A 43 4.02 -5.88 -7.52
C LEU A 43 3.09 -5.31 -6.44
N LEU A 44 3.24 -4.05 -6.07
CA LEU A 44 2.37 -3.42 -5.07
C LEU A 44 0.94 -3.23 -5.59
N ASN A 45 0.76 -2.89 -6.86
CA ASN A 45 -0.57 -2.83 -7.49
C ASN A 45 -1.28 -4.19 -7.45
N GLN A 46 -0.58 -5.28 -7.79
CA GLN A 46 -1.12 -6.63 -7.70
C GLN A 46 -1.52 -7.02 -6.27
N ALA A 47 -0.75 -6.59 -5.27
CA ALA A 47 -1.12 -6.80 -3.88
C ALA A 47 -2.40 -6.04 -3.49
N MET A 48 -2.50 -4.77 -3.91
CA MET A 48 -3.68 -3.92 -3.64
C MET A 48 -4.94 -4.44 -4.33
N GLU A 49 -4.84 -4.93 -5.57
CA GLU A 49 -5.96 -5.57 -6.29
C GLU A 49 -6.53 -6.79 -5.54
N LEU A 50 -5.69 -7.45 -4.74
CA LEU A 50 -6.08 -8.57 -3.89
C LEU A 50 -6.49 -8.15 -2.46
N GLY A 51 -6.64 -6.86 -2.19
CA GLY A 51 -7.10 -6.32 -0.91
C GLY A 51 -6.00 -6.14 0.14
N ASP A 52 -4.72 -6.12 -0.26
CA ASP A 52 -3.62 -5.94 0.68
C ASP A 52 -3.42 -4.47 1.10
N GLU A 53 -4.06 -4.11 2.20
CA GLU A 53 -4.06 -2.74 2.74
C GLU A 53 -2.65 -2.19 3.03
N GLU A 54 -1.74 -3.03 3.52
CA GLU A 54 -0.36 -2.61 3.78
C GLU A 54 0.39 -2.21 2.50
N SER A 55 0.05 -2.81 1.36
CA SER A 55 0.67 -2.45 0.08
C SER A 55 0.24 -1.06 -0.38
N PHE A 56 -0.96 -0.61 -0.03
CA PHE A 56 -1.41 0.76 -0.27
C PHE A 56 -0.48 1.76 0.44
N PHE A 57 -0.29 1.61 1.76
CA PHE A 57 0.57 2.54 2.51
C PHE A 57 2.03 2.48 2.04
N LEU A 58 2.51 1.29 1.69
CA LEU A 58 3.85 1.10 1.16
C LEU A 58 4.03 1.78 -0.21
N TYR A 59 3.08 1.62 -1.12
CA TYR A 59 3.11 2.20 -2.47
C TYR A 59 3.33 3.71 -2.40
N TYR A 60 2.50 4.41 -1.64
CA TYR A 60 2.56 5.88 -1.58
C TYR A 60 3.68 6.46 -0.71
N ARG A 61 4.32 5.61 0.09
CA ARG A 61 5.59 5.94 0.73
C ARG A 61 6.75 5.82 -0.26
N MET A 62 6.71 4.83 -1.16
CA MET A 62 7.75 4.59 -2.16
C MET A 62 7.65 5.54 -3.36
N PHE A 63 6.44 5.95 -3.73
CA PHE A 63 6.16 6.81 -4.89
C PHE A 63 5.40 8.06 -4.43
N PRO A 64 6.05 8.99 -3.72
CA PRO A 64 5.40 10.17 -3.16
C PRO A 64 4.86 11.15 -4.21
N GLU A 65 5.42 11.15 -5.41
CA GLU A 65 4.99 11.95 -6.57
C GLU A 65 3.65 11.50 -7.17
N GLU A 66 3.22 10.26 -6.87
CA GLU A 66 1.94 9.74 -7.32
C GLU A 66 0.82 10.44 -6.55
N ASN A 67 0.16 11.38 -7.22
CA ASN A 67 -0.93 12.13 -6.65
C ASN A 67 -2.14 11.22 -6.45
N ILE A 68 -2.46 10.95 -5.20
CA ILE A 68 -3.78 10.41 -4.89
C ILE A 68 -4.78 11.56 -5.00
N GLN A 69 -5.67 11.48 -5.98
CA GLN A 69 -6.85 12.32 -6.01
C GLN A 69 -7.81 11.82 -4.93
N PHE A 70 -7.73 12.43 -3.75
CA PHE A 70 -8.77 12.32 -2.75
C PHE A 70 -9.71 13.50 -2.90
N ASP A 71 -10.95 13.22 -3.26
CA ASP A 71 -12.00 14.21 -3.13
C ASP A 71 -12.35 14.42 -1.65
N ASP A 72 -12.86 15.61 -1.34
CA ASP A 72 -13.27 15.97 0.02
C ASP A 72 -14.44 15.09 0.53
N GLU A 73 -15.22 14.51 -0.38
CA GLU A 73 -16.37 13.68 -0.03
C GLU A 73 -15.93 12.32 0.53
N SER A 74 -14.99 11.61 -0.12
CA SER A 74 -14.46 10.34 0.37
C SER A 74 -13.80 10.49 1.74
N TYR A 75 -13.06 11.59 1.96
CA TYR A 75 -12.45 11.87 3.27
C TYR A 75 -13.52 12.08 4.36
N LYS A 76 -14.61 12.77 4.01
CA LYS A 76 -15.72 13.02 4.92
C LYS A 76 -16.49 11.73 5.23
N GLU A 77 -16.76 10.89 4.22
CA GLU A 77 -17.39 9.58 4.39
C GLU A 77 -16.58 8.70 5.36
N MET A 78 -15.27 8.57 5.14
CA MET A 78 -14.39 7.80 6.03
C MET A 78 -14.32 8.39 7.45
N THR A 79 -14.39 9.71 7.58
CA THR A 79 -14.45 10.37 8.88
C THR A 79 -15.75 10.06 9.62
N MET A 80 -16.89 10.08 8.91
CA MET A 80 -18.18 9.72 9.49
C MET A 80 -18.19 8.25 9.94
N GLU A 81 -17.74 7.35 9.07
CA GLU A 81 -17.66 5.92 9.39
C GLU A 81 -16.77 5.65 10.62
N TYR A 82 -15.63 6.36 10.73
CA TYR A 82 -14.74 6.24 11.89
C TYR A 82 -15.41 6.66 13.21
N LEU A 83 -16.26 7.69 13.16
CA LEU A 83 -16.98 8.18 14.33
C LEU A 83 -18.14 7.25 14.71
N GLU A 84 -18.80 6.65 13.73
CA GLU A 84 -19.99 5.81 13.91
C GLU A 84 -19.69 4.35 14.19
N THR A 85 -18.54 3.83 13.75
CA THR A 85 -18.18 2.43 13.97
C THR A 85 -17.77 2.14 15.42
N ASP A 86 -18.36 1.09 15.98
CA ASP A 86 -17.99 0.50 17.27
C ASP A 86 -16.99 -0.64 17.13
N ASP A 87 -16.68 -1.09 15.91
CA ASP A 87 -15.70 -2.17 15.66
C ASP A 87 -14.27 -1.62 15.81
N PRO A 88 -13.47 -2.09 16.79
CA PRO A 88 -12.12 -1.61 17.01
C PRO A 88 -11.17 -1.85 15.84
N GLN A 89 -11.35 -2.93 15.06
CA GLN A 89 -10.50 -3.23 13.91
C GLN A 89 -10.78 -2.27 12.76
N VAL A 90 -12.05 -2.05 12.44
CA VAL A 90 -12.48 -1.06 11.42
C VAL A 90 -12.02 0.33 11.83
N LYS A 91 -12.18 0.67 13.13
CA LYS A 91 -11.79 1.96 13.67
C LYS A 91 -10.29 2.23 13.53
N GLU A 92 -9.45 1.24 13.81
CA GLU A 92 -8.01 1.39 13.65
C GLU A 92 -7.59 1.47 12.17
N GLY A 93 -8.21 0.69 11.28
CA GLY A 93 -7.99 0.80 9.83
C GLY A 93 -8.32 2.20 9.30
N LEU A 94 -9.52 2.71 9.59
CA LEU A 94 -9.95 4.05 9.20
C LEU A 94 -9.03 5.14 9.78
N LYS A 95 -8.60 5.01 11.03
CA LYS A 95 -7.66 5.94 11.66
C LYS A 95 -6.32 6.01 10.92
N ARG A 96 -5.79 4.86 10.46
CA ARG A 96 -4.55 4.82 9.68
C ARG A 96 -4.72 5.57 8.36
N TYR A 97 -5.80 5.32 7.64
CA TYR A 97 -6.11 6.04 6.40
C TYR A 97 -6.28 7.54 6.60
N LEU A 98 -7.10 7.96 7.57
CA LEU A 98 -7.33 9.38 7.87
C LEU A 98 -6.03 10.10 8.28
N THR A 99 -5.17 9.44 9.05
CA THR A 99 -3.85 9.98 9.44
C THR A 99 -2.96 10.16 8.22
N PHE A 100 -2.85 9.12 7.40
CA PHE A 100 -2.08 9.15 6.15
C PHE A 100 -2.56 10.28 5.21
N PHE A 101 -3.87 10.46 5.05
CA PHE A 101 -4.43 11.54 4.21
C PHE A 101 -4.15 12.93 4.75
N ARG A 102 -4.24 13.10 6.08
CA ARG A 102 -3.92 14.38 6.72
C ARG A 102 -2.48 14.79 6.48
N GLU A 103 -1.54 13.84 6.60
CA GLU A 103 -0.12 14.08 6.34
C GLU A 103 0.13 14.49 4.88
N LYS A 104 -0.48 13.78 3.92
CA LYS A 104 -0.35 14.10 2.48
C LYS A 104 -0.94 15.47 2.13
N ARG A 105 -2.08 15.89 2.71
CA ARG A 105 -2.64 17.24 2.50
C ARG A 105 -1.73 18.36 3.00
N GLN A 106 -0.96 18.12 4.07
CA GLN A 106 -0.02 19.12 4.59
C GLN A 106 1.24 19.27 3.74
N MET A 107 1.64 18.23 3.01
CA MET A 107 2.81 18.29 2.11
C MET A 107 2.54 19.04 0.82
N ASN A 108 1.26 19.14 0.40
CA ASN A 108 0.85 19.75 -0.86
C ASN A 108 0.34 21.19 -0.73
N ASN A 109 0.34 21.77 0.48
CA ASN A 109 -0.01 23.17 0.76
C ASN A 109 1.23 23.97 1.19
#